data_AF-A0A9D6XX34-F1
#
_entry.id   AF-A0A9D6XX34-F1
#
_cell.length_a   1.000
_cell.length_b   1.000
_cell.length_c   1.000
_cell.angle_alpha   90.00
_cell.angle_beta   90.00
_cell.angle_gamma   90.00
#
_symmetry.space_group_name_H-M   'P 1'
#
loop_
_entity.id
_entity.type
_entity.pdbx_description
1 polymer ?
#
loop_
_entity_poly.entity_id
_entity_poly.type
_entity_poly.pdbx_seq_one_letter_code
_entity_poly.pdbx_strand_id
1 'polypeptide(L)'
;MIWDIGISGGILVLVVILVFASFRILREYQRGVVFMLGRFWKVKGPGLILVIPGIQQMVRVDLRTVVMDVPSQDVVSRDNVSVKVNAVLYFRVIDPQKAIIQVE
;
A
#
# COMPACT_ATOMS: atom_id res chain seq x y z
N MET A 1 -34.56 28.18 13.98
CA MET A 1 -33.50 28.52 14.94
C MET A 1 -32.93 27.30 15.68
N ILE A 2 -33.72 26.47 16.37
CA ILE A 2 -33.20 25.28 17.08
C ILE A 2 -32.71 24.19 16.09
N TRP A 3 -33.42 24.01 14.96
CA TRP A 3 -33.04 23.08 13.90
C TRP A 3 -31.74 23.47 13.16
N ASP A 4 -31.48 24.77 13.01
CA ASP A 4 -30.27 25.28 12.33
C ASP A 4 -29.00 25.03 13.16
N ILE A 5 -29.12 25.07 14.49
CA ILE A 5 -28.05 24.75 15.44
C ILE A 5 -27.73 23.25 15.43
N GLY A 6 -28.75 22.39 15.29
CA GLY A 6 -28.57 20.95 15.16
C GLY A 6 -27.84 20.55 13.87
N ILE A 7 -28.20 21.16 12.74
CA ILE A 7 -27.58 20.89 11.43
C ILE A 7 -26.15 21.43 11.37
N SER A 8 -25.91 22.66 11.84
CA SER A 8 -24.57 23.25 11.88
C SER A 8 -23.63 22.50 12.84
N GLY A 9 -24.11 22.07 14.00
CA GLY A 9 -23.36 21.22 14.93
C GLY A 9 -22.99 19.86 14.33
N GLY A 10 -23.93 19.20 13.64
CA GLY A 10 -23.69 17.93 12.96
C GLY A 10 -22.65 18.04 11.84
N ILE A 11 -22.71 19.09 11.02
CA ILE A 11 -21.71 19.37 9.97
C ILE A 11 -20.33 19.58 10.58
N LEU A 12 -20.23 20.34 11.67
CA LEU A 12 -18.94 20.62 12.32
C LEU A 12 -18.27 19.33 12.83
N VAL A 13 -19.04 18.46 13.48
CA VAL A 13 -18.54 17.15 13.94
C VAL A 13 -18.10 16.28 12.77
N LEU A 14 -18.88 16.26 11.68
CA LEU A 14 -18.57 15.48 10.49
C LEU A 14 -17.27 15.96 9.81
N VAL A 15 -17.08 17.28 9.70
CA VAL A 15 -15.84 17.87 9.17
C VAL A 15 -14.64 17.50 10.05
N VAL A 16 -14.78 17.58 11.37
CA VAL A 16 -13.71 17.22 12.31
C VAL A 16 -13.32 15.75 12.16
N ILE A 17 -14.30 14.84 12.07
CA ILE A 17 -14.05 13.41 11.84
C ILE A 17 -13.30 13.19 10.52
N LEU A 18 -13.69 13.88 9.45
CA LEU A 18 -13.08 13.74 8.13
C LEU A 18 -11.62 14.23 8.13
N VAL A 19 -11.34 15.32 8.85
CA VAL A 19 -9.97 15.85 9.03
C VAL A 19 -9.10 14.85 9.79
N PHE A 20 -9.57 14.31 10.92
CA PHE A 20 -8.82 13.31 11.69
C PHE A 20 -8.60 12.01 10.92
N ALA A 21 -9.63 11.54 10.18
CA ALA A 21 -9.54 10.35 9.34
C ALA A 21 -8.54 10.52 8.18
N SER A 22 -8.25 11.77 7.79
CA SER A 22 -7.32 12.06 6.71
C SER A 22 -5.85 11.90 7.10
N PHE A 23 -5.52 11.94 8.38
CA PHE A 23 -4.15 11.78 8.83
C PHE A 23 -3.74 10.32 8.89
N ARG A 24 -2.68 9.96 8.17
CA ARG A 24 -2.03 8.65 8.22
C ARG A 24 -0.55 8.85 8.56
N ILE A 25 0.00 7.90 9.32
CA ILE A 25 1.42 7.90 9.68
C ILE A 25 2.06 6.70 8.99
N LEU A 26 3.09 6.94 8.18
CA LEU A 26 3.93 5.92 7.60
C LEU A 26 5.25 5.82 8.35
N ARG A 27 5.72 4.59 8.53
CA ARG A 27 7.06 4.32 9.08
C ARG A 27 8.13 4.60 8.02
N GLU A 28 9.38 4.83 8.45
CA GLU A 28 10.49 5.19 7.57
C GLU A 28 10.70 4.20 6.41
N TYR A 29 10.58 2.91 6.74
CA TYR A 29 10.72 1.79 5.81
C TYR A 29 9.49 1.52 4.95
N GLN A 30 8.45 2.36 5.03
CA GLN A 30 7.23 2.24 4.24
C GLN A 30 7.08 3.41 3.27
N ARG A 31 6.43 3.13 2.14
CA ARG A 31 6.01 4.14 1.16
C ARG A 31 4.53 3.97 0.86
N GLY A 32 3.83 5.09 0.72
CA GLY A 32 2.40 5.10 0.41
C GLY A 32 2.21 5.45 -1.05
N VAL A 33 1.79 4.49 -1.87
CA VAL A 33 1.37 4.77 -3.24
C VAL A 33 -0.07 5.27 -3.17
N VAL A 34 -0.30 6.51 -3.60
CA VAL A 34 -1.62 7.14 -3.51
C VAL A 34 -2.27 7.21 -4.87
N PHE A 35 -3.49 6.70 -4.92
CA PHE A 35 -4.40 6.79 -6.04
C PHE A 35 -5.46 7.86 -5.75
N MET A 36 -5.83 8.61 -6.78
CA MET A 36 -6.92 9.57 -6.74
C MET A 36 -7.94 9.13 -7.78
N LEU A 37 -9.14 8.76 -7.33
CA LEU A 37 -10.24 8.32 -8.20
C LEU A 37 -9.80 7.27 -9.26
N GLY A 38 -9.02 6.27 -8.83
CA GLY A 38 -8.54 5.18 -9.69
C GLY A 38 -7.33 5.51 -10.56
N ARG A 39 -6.76 6.72 -10.49
CA ARG A 39 -5.52 7.08 -11.19
C ARG A 39 -4.36 7.26 -10.22
N PHE A 40 -3.15 6.91 -10.66
CA PHE A 40 -1.95 7.21 -9.88
C PHE A 40 -1.80 8.72 -9.67
N TRP A 41 -1.56 9.12 -8.42
CA TRP A 41 -1.30 10.51 -8.09
C TRP A 41 0.16 10.75 -7.73
N LYS A 42 0.63 10.12 -6.65
CA LYS A 42 2.02 10.28 -6.18
C LYS A 42 2.40 9.19 -5.18
N VAL A 43 3.68 8.88 -5.11
CA VAL A 43 4.29 8.15 -3.99
C VAL A 43 4.58 9.12 -2.85
N LYS A 44 3.97 8.90 -1.69
CA LYS A 44 4.25 9.65 -0.47
C LYS A 44 5.35 8.99 0.35
N GLY A 45 6.24 9.85 0.86
CA GLY A 45 7.33 9.49 1.75
C GLY A 45 6.86 9.11 3.17
N PRO A 46 7.81 8.87 4.08
CA PRO A 46 7.52 8.45 5.44
C PRO A 46 7.05 9.65 6.28
N GLY A 47 6.47 9.39 7.44
CA GLY A 47 5.96 10.40 8.35
C GLY A 47 4.47 10.66 8.20
N LEU A 48 4.04 11.85 8.63
CA LEU A 48 2.63 12.25 8.62
C LEU A 48 2.22 12.66 7.21
N ILE A 49 1.20 11.99 6.68
CA ILE A 49 0.68 12.24 5.34
C ILE A 49 -0.83 12.38 5.38
N LEU A 50 -1.33 13.32 4.57
CA LEU A 50 -2.76 13.56 4.41
C LEU A 50 -3.31 12.68 3.28
N VAL A 51 -4.33 11.87 3.54
CA VAL A 51 -5.05 11.06 2.56
C VAL A 51 -6.52 11.32 2.73
N ILE A 52 -7.15 11.97 1.75
CA ILE A 52 -8.57 12.32 1.85
C ILE A 52 -9.43 11.05 1.73
N PRO A 53 -10.13 10.61 2.79
CA PRO A 53 -10.96 9.41 2.72
C PRO A 53 -12.08 9.60 1.69
N GLY A 54 -12.36 8.55 0.91
CA GLY A 54 -13.38 8.55 -0.14
C GLY A 54 -12.85 8.92 -1.53
N ILE A 55 -11.95 9.91 -1.65
CA ILE A 55 -11.38 10.34 -2.93
C ILE A 55 -10.02 9.67 -3.19
N GLN A 56 -9.21 9.57 -2.13
CA GLN A 56 -7.85 9.06 -2.21
C GLN A 56 -7.74 7.69 -1.56
N GLN A 57 -7.13 6.76 -2.29
CA GLN A 57 -6.82 5.43 -1.80
C GLN A 57 -5.31 5.29 -1.68
N MET A 58 -4.85 4.66 -0.61
CA MET A 58 -3.42 4.47 -0.37
C MET A 58 -3.11 3.00 -0.20
N VAL A 59 -2.11 2.53 -0.93
CA VAL A 59 -1.49 1.22 -0.75
C VAL A 59 -0.14 1.41 -0.07
N ARG A 60 0.09 0.70 1.04
CA ARG A 60 1.35 0.77 1.79
C ARG A 60 2.29 -0.31 1.28
N VAL A 61 3.51 0.08 0.96
CA VAL A 61 4.54 -0.81 0.44
C VAL A 61 5.73 -0.80 1.39
N ASP A 62 6.22 -1.99 1.75
CA ASP A 62 7.43 -2.16 2.54
C ASP A 62 8.66 -2.15 1.63
N LEU A 63 9.68 -1.38 1.99
CA LEU A 63 10.94 -1.28 1.24
C LEU A 63 12.00 -2.29 1.73
N ARG A 64 11.70 -3.08 2.76
CA ARG A 64 12.61 -4.09 3.31
C ARG A 64 12.69 -5.32 2.42
N THR A 65 13.74 -6.10 2.63
CA THR A 65 13.90 -7.40 1.96
C THR A 65 12.81 -8.35 2.45
N VAL A 66 12.06 -8.90 1.51
CA VAL A 66 11.07 -9.95 1.73
C VAL A 66 11.68 -11.27 1.26
N VAL A 67 11.41 -12.32 2.02
CA VAL A 67 11.80 -13.68 1.72
C VAL A 67 10.58 -14.40 1.17
N MET A 68 10.72 -15.04 0.01
CA MET A 68 9.66 -15.82 -0.62
C MET A 68 10.17 -17.22 -0.96
N ASP A 69 9.47 -18.24 -0.49
CA ASP A 69 9.77 -19.63 -0.79
C ASP A 69 9.20 -20.01 -2.16
N VAL A 70 10.04 -20.59 -3.01
CA VAL A 70 9.61 -21.15 -4.29
C VAL A 70 9.17 -22.59 -4.04
N PRO A 71 7.95 -22.98 -4.44
CA PRO A 71 7.46 -24.34 -4.24
C PRO A 71 8.36 -25.34 -4.97
N SER A 72 8.55 -26.51 -4.34
CA SER A 72 9.34 -27.60 -4.89
C SER A 72 8.83 -28.04 -6.27
N GLN A 73 9.72 -28.10 -7.26
CA GLN A 73 9.39 -28.61 -8.59
C GLN A 73 10.27 -29.82 -8.93
N ASP A 74 9.65 -30.84 -9.53
CA ASP A 74 10.37 -31.99 -10.08
C ASP A 74 10.82 -31.65 -11.50
N VAL A 75 12.14 -31.57 -11.69
CA VAL A 75 12.77 -31.22 -12.97
C VAL A 75 13.70 -32.35 -13.41
N VAL A 76 13.75 -32.59 -14.72
CA VAL A 76 14.66 -33.56 -15.32
C VAL A 76 15.94 -32.83 -15.71
N SER A 77 17.08 -33.28 -15.18
CA SER A 77 18.38 -32.71 -15.51
C SER A 77 18.79 -33.06 -16.95
N ARG A 78 19.82 -32.36 -17.46
CA ARG A 78 20.37 -32.66 -18.79
C ARG A 78 20.91 -34.09 -18.91
N ASP A 79 21.26 -34.71 -17.79
CA ASP A 79 21.75 -36.09 -17.70
C ASP A 79 20.61 -37.12 -17.53
N ASN A 80 19.37 -36.70 -17.79
CA ASN A 80 18.18 -37.55 -17.73
C ASN A 80 17.91 -38.15 -16.33
N VAL A 81 18.19 -37.37 -15.27
CA VAL A 81 17.90 -37.74 -13.88
C VAL A 81 16.85 -36.78 -13.31
N SER A 82 15.82 -37.33 -12.67
CA SER A 82 14.79 -36.54 -11.98
C SER A 82 15.31 -36.04 -10.64
N VAL A 83 15.26 -34.73 -10.42
CA VAL A 83 15.62 -34.08 -9.17
C VAL A 83 14.53 -33.13 -8.71
N LYS A 84 14.30 -33.07 -7.40
CA LYS A 84 13.40 -32.11 -6.77
C LYS A 84 14.21 -30.89 -6.33
N VAL A 85 13.90 -29.72 -6.88
CA VAL A 85 14.61 -28.47 -6.55
C VAL A 85 13.70 -27.52 -5.80
N ASN A 86 14.28 -26.88 -4.79
CA ASN A 86 13.65 -25.83 -3.99
C ASN A 86 14.54 -24.59 -4.06
N ALA A 87 13.93 -23.40 -3.96
CA ALA A 87 14.67 -22.15 -3.94
C ALA A 87 14.00 -21.15 -3.00
N VAL A 88 14.79 -20.17 -2.53
CA VAL A 88 14.33 -19.05 -1.71
C VAL A 88 14.75 -17.76 -2.39
N LEU A 89 13.80 -16.86 -2.61
CA LEU A 89 14.03 -15.56 -3.24
C LEU A 89 14.11 -14.47 -2.18
N TYR A 90 15.18 -13.68 -2.25
CA TYR A 90 15.37 -12.47 -1.45
C TYR A 90 15.24 -11.27 -2.38
N PHE A 91 14.18 -10.50 -2.23
CA PHE A 91 13.97 -9.30 -3.03
C PHE A 91 13.45 -8.14 -2.17
N ARG A 92 13.62 -6.92 -2.65
CA ARG A 92 13.07 -5.72 -2.04
C ARG A 92 12.51 -4.79 -3.10
N VAL A 93 11.50 -4.02 -2.75
CA VAL A 93 10.94 -3.01 -3.64
C VAL A 93 11.89 -1.82 -3.75
N ILE A 94 12.33 -1.52 -4.97
CA ILE A 94 13.17 -0.32 -5.26
C ILE A 94 12.29 0.86 -5.64
N ASP A 95 11.32 0.64 -6.53
CA ASP A 95 10.37 1.65 -6.99
C ASP A 95 8.94 1.21 -6.62
N PRO A 96 8.33 1.80 -5.57
CA PRO A 96 7.00 1.41 -5.12
C PRO A 96 5.91 1.79 -6.12
N GLN A 97 6.11 2.80 -6.99
CA GLN A 97 5.12 3.14 -8.02
C GLN A 97 4.99 1.99 -9.02
N LYS A 98 6.12 1.51 -9.53
CA LYS A 98 6.13 0.43 -10.52
C LYS A 98 5.69 -0.90 -9.92
N ALA A 99 6.09 -1.19 -8.68
CA ALA A 99 5.71 -2.45 -8.02
C ALA A 99 4.19 -2.61 -7.92
N ILE A 100 3.45 -1.53 -7.62
CA ILE A 100 1.99 -1.59 -7.48
C ILE A 100 1.26 -1.44 -8.81
N ILE A 101 1.78 -0.66 -9.76
CA ILE A 101 1.06 -0.40 -11.02
C ILE A 101 1.31 -1.51 -12.06
N GLN A 102 2.48 -2.16 -12.04
CA GLN A 102 2.90 -3.07 -13.13
C GLN A 102 2.98 -4.53 -12.74
N VAL A 103 3.06 -4.86 -11.44
CA VAL A 103 3.37 -6.23 -10.99
C VAL A 103 2.22 -6.85 -10.18
N GLU A 104 1.60 -6.07 -9.29
CA GLU A 104 0.42 -6.49 -8.51
C GLU A 104 -0.86 -6.46 -9.35
#